data_AF-A0A1Y1WQM2-F1
#
_entry.id   AF-A0A1Y1WQM2-F1
#
_cell.length_a   1.000
_cell.length_b   1.000
_cell.length_c   1.000
_cell.angle_alpha   90.00
_cell.angle_beta   90.00
_cell.angle_gamma   90.00
#
_symmetry.space_group_name_H-M   'P 1'
#
loop_
_entity.id
_entity.type
_entity.pdbx_description
1 polymer ?
#
loop_
_entity_poly.entity_id
_entity_poly.type
_entity_poly.pdbx_seq_one_letter_code
_entity_poly.pdbx_strand_id
1 'polypeptide(L)'
;MTFINIMKFFYNTHLWIYFNSKEKFLPVGTSNNTIYYLAASVIDIESIAEDYISEMKKLINYLGEKNVMVSIVENGDSQDNSRVYLSQFQKYLNEKRIPNEFVLEHEVEDPRDPNGVKNNNRVIFYALLRNKALELLYKTQGIDFDNVKIIYFNDIVFSYKDIVKLISTNHENYDSVCAMDYYFSFYDRWVAYDLAGNSLNSEFPFFNNVEGQEQFINHKPIRIFSC
;
A
#
# COMPACT_ATOMS: atom_id res chain seq x y z
N MET A 1 -10.88 18.81 5.77
CA MET A 1 -10.30 17.89 6.78
C MET A 1 -11.47 17.16 7.42
N THR A 2 -11.93 16.10 6.76
CA THR A 2 -13.22 15.45 7.02
C THR A 2 -13.01 13.94 6.99
N PHE A 3 -12.91 13.34 8.17
CA PHE A 3 -13.09 11.91 8.37
C PHE A 3 -14.58 11.66 8.65
N ILE A 4 -15.25 10.80 7.87
CA ILE A 4 -16.44 10.08 8.34
C ILE A 4 -16.45 8.65 7.76
N ASN A 5 -16.32 7.69 8.70
CA ASN A 5 -16.73 6.30 8.59
C ASN A 5 -18.26 6.17 8.41
N ILE A 6 -18.68 5.20 7.60
CA ILE A 6 -19.93 4.41 7.67
C ILE A 6 -21.21 5.16 8.08
N MET A 7 -22.13 5.25 7.12
CA MET A 7 -23.50 5.72 7.29
C MET A 7 -24.26 4.90 8.36
N LYS A 8 -24.46 5.47 9.55
CA LYS A 8 -25.61 5.19 10.41
C LYS A 8 -26.00 6.49 11.12
N PHE A 9 -27.14 7.06 10.75
CA PHE A 9 -27.77 8.14 11.50
C PHE A 9 -27.98 7.67 12.94
N PHE A 10 -27.38 8.35 13.93
CA PHE A 10 -28.01 8.78 15.18
C PHE A 10 -27.06 9.74 15.94
N TYR A 11 -27.66 10.74 16.56
CA TYR A 11 -27.06 11.89 17.25
C TYR A 11 -26.21 11.52 18.49
N ASN A 12 -25.27 12.43 18.79
CA ASN A 12 -24.63 12.72 20.08
C ASN A 12 -23.52 11.80 20.64
N THR A 13 -22.32 12.41 20.63
CA THR A 13 -21.29 12.54 21.68
C THR A 13 -20.85 11.30 22.48
N HIS A 14 -19.53 11.07 22.37
CA HIS A 14 -18.70 10.06 23.04
C HIS A 14 -18.88 8.62 22.54
N LEU A 15 -18.02 8.20 21.60
CA LEU A 15 -17.85 6.77 21.32
C LEU A 15 -16.39 6.40 21.02
N TRP A 16 -15.98 5.37 21.74
CA TRP A 16 -14.74 4.63 21.65
C TRP A 16 -14.71 3.82 20.34
N ILE A 17 -13.57 3.81 19.66
CA ILE A 17 -13.37 2.94 18.49
C ILE A 17 -13.13 1.52 19.00
N TYR A 18 -14.16 0.67 18.85
CA TYR A 18 -14.09 -0.76 19.13
C TYR A 18 -13.65 -1.50 17.85
N PHE A 19 -12.34 -1.77 17.71
CA PHE A 19 -11.89 -2.82 16.81
C PHE A 19 -12.08 -4.17 17.52
N ASN A 20 -12.77 -5.08 16.85
CA ASN A 20 -13.02 -6.44 17.34
C ASN A 20 -11.72 -7.10 17.82
N SER A 21 -11.59 -7.27 19.14
CA SER A 21 -10.37 -7.68 19.85
C SER A 21 -10.09 -9.19 19.83
N LYS A 22 -10.75 -9.95 18.94
CA LYS A 22 -10.74 -11.42 18.99
C LYS A 22 -10.08 -12.14 17.83
N GLU A 23 -9.74 -11.48 16.73
CA GLU A 23 -8.70 -12.04 15.85
C GLU A 23 -7.35 -11.69 16.45
N LYS A 24 -6.78 -12.64 17.20
CA LYS A 24 -5.32 -12.64 17.36
C LYS A 24 -4.76 -12.59 15.94
N PHE A 25 -4.04 -11.53 15.60
CA PHE A 25 -3.28 -11.46 14.35
C PHE A 25 -2.63 -12.82 14.14
N LEU A 26 -2.96 -13.49 13.04
CA LEU A 26 -2.20 -14.66 12.66
C LEU A 26 -0.74 -14.19 12.56
N PRO A 27 0.23 -14.89 13.17
CA PRO A 27 1.61 -14.49 13.06
C PRO A 27 1.99 -14.49 11.58
N VAL A 28 2.26 -13.31 11.04
CA VAL A 28 2.75 -13.13 9.67
C VAL A 28 4.24 -13.46 9.67
N GLY A 29 4.70 -14.27 8.72
CA GLY A 29 6.14 -14.57 8.60
C GLY A 29 6.69 -15.58 9.60
N THR A 30 5.92 -16.63 9.89
CA THR A 30 6.40 -17.75 10.73
C THR A 30 7.47 -18.61 10.05
N SER A 31 7.70 -18.44 8.74
CA SER A 31 8.82 -19.03 8.02
C SER A 31 10.11 -18.30 8.36
N ASN A 32 11.07 -19.04 8.92
CA ASN A 32 12.45 -18.58 8.97
C ASN A 32 12.89 -18.25 7.52
N ASN A 33 13.36 -17.01 7.30
CA ASN A 33 13.93 -16.47 6.05
C ASN A 33 12.99 -15.71 5.10
N THR A 34 11.77 -15.34 5.47
CA THR A 34 10.95 -14.45 4.61
C THR A 34 11.50 -13.02 4.59
N ILE A 35 11.63 -12.45 3.38
CA ILE A 35 11.95 -11.04 3.17
C ILE A 35 10.67 -10.29 2.81
N TYR A 36 10.39 -9.22 3.57
CA TYR A 36 9.33 -8.26 3.31
C TYR A 36 9.92 -7.06 2.59
N TYR A 37 9.63 -6.93 1.30
CA TYR A 37 10.06 -5.82 0.48
C TYR A 37 8.98 -4.75 0.45
N LEU A 38 9.18 -3.68 1.22
CA LEU A 38 8.25 -2.55 1.29
C LEU A 38 8.61 -1.56 0.19
N ALA A 39 7.80 -1.52 -0.86
CA ALA A 39 7.97 -0.63 -2.01
C ALA A 39 6.93 0.50 -1.97
N ALA A 40 7.29 1.72 -2.35
CA ALA A 40 6.31 2.80 -2.48
C ALA A 40 6.62 3.72 -3.67
N SER A 41 5.55 4.23 -4.30
CA SER A 41 5.63 5.41 -5.16
C SER A 41 4.71 6.48 -4.60
N VAL A 42 5.26 7.65 -4.28
CA VAL A 42 4.56 8.71 -3.55
C VAL A 42 4.78 10.08 -4.18
N ILE A 43 3.83 10.98 -4.01
CA ILE A 43 3.93 12.38 -4.42
C ILE A 43 3.12 13.23 -3.43
N ASP A 44 3.61 14.42 -3.08
CA ASP A 44 2.90 15.41 -2.25
C ASP A 44 2.30 14.85 -0.94
N ILE A 45 3.06 14.02 -0.23
CA ILE A 45 2.65 13.37 1.01
C ILE A 45 2.89 14.20 2.28
N GLU A 46 3.31 15.47 2.22
CA GLU A 46 3.67 16.25 3.41
C GLU A 46 2.55 16.23 4.46
N SER A 47 1.29 16.33 4.01
CA SER A 47 0.12 16.35 4.90
C SER A 47 -0.11 15.05 5.69
N ILE A 48 0.47 13.93 5.25
CA ILE A 48 0.35 12.61 5.89
C ILE A 48 1.70 11.99 6.28
N ALA A 49 2.81 12.68 6.00
CA ALA A 49 4.15 12.10 6.06
C ALA A 49 4.53 11.58 7.46
N GLU A 50 4.14 12.30 8.52
CA GLU A 50 4.40 11.89 9.90
C GLU A 50 3.72 10.56 10.23
N ASP A 51 2.42 10.45 9.93
CA ASP A 51 1.64 9.24 10.17
C ASP A 51 2.11 8.10 9.27
N TYR A 52 2.33 8.35 7.98
CA TYR A 52 2.84 7.39 7.02
C TYR A 52 4.17 6.77 7.50
N ILE A 53 5.13 7.61 7.88
CA ILE A 53 6.44 7.16 8.37
C ILE A 53 6.33 6.45 9.73
N SER A 54 5.45 6.93 10.61
CA SER A 54 5.19 6.31 11.92
C SER A 54 4.64 4.88 11.75
N GLU A 55 3.68 4.69 10.86
CA GLU A 55 3.05 3.40 10.58
C GLU A 55 3.98 2.46 9.82
N MET A 56 4.80 2.98 8.88
CA MET A 56 5.91 2.23 8.28
C MET A 56 6.86 1.70 9.36
N LYS A 57 7.32 2.55 10.29
CA LYS A 57 8.23 2.13 11.37
C LYS A 57 7.60 1.05 12.26
N LYS A 58 6.31 1.15 12.58
CA LYS A 58 5.59 0.13 13.35
C LYS A 58 5.51 -1.19 12.58
N LEU A 59 5.24 -1.15 11.28
CA LEU A 59 5.22 -2.32 10.42
C LEU A 59 6.60 -2.99 10.35
N ILE A 60 7.66 -2.22 10.14
CA ILE A 60 9.05 -2.71 10.11
C ILE A 60 9.40 -3.41 11.42
N ASN A 61 9.05 -2.81 12.56
CA ASN A 61 9.27 -3.41 13.87
C ASN A 61 8.48 -4.71 14.05
N TYR A 62 7.25 -4.78 13.54
CA TYR A 62 6.40 -5.97 13.62
C TYR A 62 6.95 -7.13 12.77
N LEU A 63 7.36 -6.85 11.53
CA LEU A 63 7.90 -7.84 10.59
C LEU A 63 9.34 -8.27 10.95
N GLY A 64 10.04 -7.44 11.72
CA GLY A 64 11.41 -7.63 12.17
C GLY A 64 12.41 -6.96 11.24
N GLU A 65 13.23 -6.06 11.79
CA GLU A 65 14.19 -5.23 11.03
C GLU A 65 15.14 -6.04 10.12
N LYS A 66 15.46 -7.29 10.50
CA LYS A 66 16.34 -8.18 9.72
C LYS A 66 15.69 -8.79 8.49
N ASN A 67 14.36 -8.78 8.44
CA ASN A 67 13.55 -9.42 7.41
C ASN A 67 13.00 -8.38 6.43
N VAL A 68 13.40 -7.11 6.53
CA VAL A 68 12.78 -6.01 5.79
C VAL A 68 13.78 -5.33 4.87
N MET A 69 13.30 -4.98 3.69
CA MET A 69 13.95 -4.06 2.76
C MET A 69 12.96 -2.96 2.39
N VAL A 70 13.42 -1.72 2.18
CA VAL A 70 12.54 -0.58 1.91
C VAL A 70 12.99 0.17 0.66
N SER A 71 12.11 0.38 -0.30
CA SER A 71 12.39 1.20 -1.48
C SER A 71 11.26 2.20 -1.72
N ILE A 72 11.60 3.49 -1.79
CA ILE A 72 10.62 4.56 -1.99
C ILE A 72 11.04 5.43 -3.17
N VAL A 73 10.11 5.62 -4.11
CA VAL A 73 10.28 6.51 -5.26
C VAL A 73 9.33 7.68 -5.12
N GLU A 74 9.89 8.88 -5.07
CA GLU A 74 9.16 10.16 -5.16
C GLU A 74 9.47 10.89 -6.47
N ASN A 75 10.65 10.64 -7.06
CA ASN A 75 11.06 11.10 -8.40
C ASN A 75 11.21 12.63 -8.58
N GLY A 76 11.22 13.41 -7.50
CA GLY A 76 11.40 14.87 -7.54
C GLY A 76 10.17 15.66 -7.99
N ASP A 77 9.02 15.00 -8.12
CA ASP A 77 7.78 15.59 -8.66
C ASP A 77 7.00 16.40 -7.61
N SER A 78 7.24 16.17 -6.31
CA SER A 78 6.51 16.82 -5.21
C SER A 78 6.83 18.31 -5.12
N GLN A 79 5.79 19.11 -4.88
CA GLN A 79 5.85 20.57 -4.74
C GLN A 79 5.90 21.02 -3.27
N ASP A 80 5.93 20.07 -2.35
CA ASP A 80 5.86 20.25 -0.90
C ASP A 80 7.14 19.72 -0.20
N ASN A 81 7.15 19.65 1.14
CA ASN A 81 8.32 19.16 1.89
C ASN A 81 8.46 17.64 1.96
N SER A 82 7.74 16.85 1.14
CA SER A 82 7.78 15.37 1.16
C SER A 82 9.20 14.81 1.17
N ARG A 83 10.09 15.34 0.33
CA ARG A 83 11.49 14.90 0.23
C ARG A 83 12.27 15.07 1.54
N VAL A 84 11.94 16.07 2.37
CA VAL A 84 12.56 16.26 3.68
C VAL A 84 12.18 15.13 4.63
N TYR A 85 10.88 14.81 4.72
CA TYR A 85 10.39 13.71 5.56
C TYR A 85 10.95 12.36 5.10
N LEU A 86 10.96 12.11 3.79
CA LEU A 86 11.51 10.88 3.21
C LEU A 86 13.01 10.75 3.45
N SER A 87 13.78 11.84 3.33
CA SER A 87 15.22 11.86 3.66
C SER A 87 15.48 11.53 5.13
N GLN A 88 14.65 12.06 6.04
CA GLN A 88 14.75 11.73 7.47
C GLN A 88 14.41 10.27 7.74
N PHE A 89 13.42 9.72 7.03
CA PHE A 89 13.08 8.30 7.15
C PHE A 89 14.22 7.41 6.63
N GLN A 90 14.81 7.76 5.50
CA GLN A 90 15.97 7.05 4.97
C GLN A 90 17.14 7.04 5.95
N LYS A 91 17.44 8.20 6.57
CA LYS A 91 18.47 8.30 7.61
C LYS A 91 18.20 7.34 8.78
N TYR A 92 16.96 7.27 9.25
CA TYR A 92 16.55 6.34 10.29
C TYR A 92 16.80 4.87 9.90
N LEU A 93 16.47 4.48 8.67
CA LEU A 93 16.70 3.12 8.17
C LEU A 93 18.21 2.80 8.07
N ASN A 94 19.01 3.76 7.64
CA ASN A 94 20.47 3.64 7.58
C ASN A 94 21.09 3.44 8.97
N GLU A 95 20.65 4.20 9.98
CA GLU A 95 21.08 4.03 11.37
C GLU A 95 20.75 2.63 11.93
N LYS A 96 19.64 2.06 11.48
CA LYS A 96 19.21 0.69 11.80
C LYS A 96 19.86 -0.40 10.94
N ARG A 97 20.63 -0.02 9.91
CA ARG A 97 21.21 -0.93 8.91
C ARG A 97 20.17 -1.77 8.17
N ILE A 98 18.98 -1.20 7.95
CA ILE A 98 17.94 -1.82 7.14
C ILE A 98 18.24 -1.51 5.67
N PRO A 99 18.37 -2.50 4.77
CA PRO A 99 18.62 -2.25 3.35
C PRO A 99 17.54 -1.36 2.75
N ASN A 100 17.94 -0.26 2.13
CA ASN A 100 16.99 0.69 1.57
C ASN A 100 17.53 1.48 0.36
N GLU A 101 16.62 1.97 -0.47
CA GLU A 101 16.90 2.85 -1.62
C GLU A 101 15.79 3.90 -1.72
N PHE A 102 16.16 5.17 -1.84
CA PHE A 102 15.20 6.28 -1.97
C PHE A 102 15.55 7.09 -3.20
N VAL A 103 14.60 7.23 -4.11
CA VAL A 103 14.73 8.01 -5.35
C VAL A 103 13.91 9.28 -5.18
N LEU A 104 14.58 10.35 -4.75
CA LEU A 104 13.96 11.64 -4.39
C LEU A 104 14.20 12.73 -5.46
N GLU A 105 14.94 12.40 -6.51
CA GLU A 105 15.20 13.30 -7.62
C GLU A 105 14.77 12.61 -8.92
N HIS A 106 14.73 13.38 -10.01
CA HIS A 106 14.27 12.90 -11.31
C HIS A 106 15.26 11.90 -11.93
N GLU A 107 15.10 10.62 -11.59
CA GLU A 107 15.83 9.50 -12.19
C GLU A 107 15.00 8.73 -13.22
N VAL A 108 13.67 8.89 -13.19
CA VAL A 108 12.75 8.30 -14.15
C VAL A 108 12.27 9.38 -15.10
N GLU A 109 12.59 9.23 -16.38
CA GLU A 109 12.12 10.13 -17.44
C GLU A 109 10.59 10.10 -17.55
N ASP A 110 9.96 11.26 -17.64
CA ASP A 110 8.51 11.38 -17.76
C ASP A 110 8.04 11.33 -19.22
N PRO A 111 7.48 10.19 -19.70
CA PRO A 111 7.01 10.03 -21.06
C PRO A 111 5.67 10.74 -21.32
N ARG A 112 5.08 11.42 -20.33
CA ARG A 112 3.84 12.22 -20.48
C ARG A 112 4.12 13.54 -21.18
N ASP A 113 5.34 14.06 -21.12
CA ASP A 113 5.73 15.33 -21.74
C ASP A 113 6.92 15.22 -22.72
N PRO A 114 6.85 14.36 -23.77
CA PRO A 114 7.86 14.37 -24.80
C PRO A 114 7.64 15.60 -25.68
N ASN A 115 8.31 16.71 -25.36
CA ASN A 115 8.35 17.98 -26.12
C ASN A 115 7.22 19.01 -25.87
N GLY A 116 6.65 19.11 -24.67
CA GLY A 116 5.61 20.09 -24.34
C GLY A 116 4.19 19.67 -24.73
N VAL A 117 4.00 18.43 -25.21
CA VAL A 117 2.72 17.87 -25.63
C VAL A 117 2.32 16.77 -24.64
N LYS A 118 1.35 17.09 -23.78
CA LYS A 118 0.79 16.14 -22.82
C LYS A 118 0.16 14.95 -23.56
N ASN A 119 0.84 13.81 -23.55
CA ASN A 119 0.32 12.54 -24.03
C ASN A 119 -0.31 11.75 -22.88
N ASN A 120 -1.23 10.83 -23.20
CA ASN A 120 -1.90 9.96 -22.22
C ASN A 120 -1.01 8.78 -21.76
N ASN A 121 0.30 8.99 -21.63
CA ASN A 121 1.26 7.96 -21.21
C ASN A 121 1.33 7.81 -19.68
N ARG A 122 0.27 8.20 -18.97
CA ARG A 122 0.21 8.17 -17.50
C ARG A 122 0.48 6.76 -16.98
N VAL A 123 -0.14 5.75 -17.59
CA VAL A 123 0.03 4.34 -17.19
C VAL A 123 1.49 3.91 -17.33
N ILE A 124 2.14 4.31 -18.43
CA ILE A 124 3.55 3.99 -18.69
C ILE A 124 4.44 4.66 -17.64
N PHE A 125 4.23 5.95 -17.38
CA PHE A 125 5.02 6.67 -16.39
C PHE A 125 4.96 6.01 -15.00
N TYR A 126 3.75 5.72 -14.50
CA TYR A 126 3.62 5.05 -13.21
C TYR A 126 4.15 3.61 -13.23
N ALA A 127 4.12 2.91 -14.36
CA ALA A 127 4.78 1.61 -14.47
C ALA A 127 6.31 1.74 -14.35
N LEU A 128 6.91 2.77 -14.94
CA LEU A 128 8.34 3.05 -14.81
C LEU A 128 8.73 3.38 -13.36
N LEU A 129 7.95 4.20 -12.66
CA LEU A 129 8.16 4.49 -11.24
C LEU A 129 8.08 3.23 -10.38
N ARG A 130 7.10 2.35 -10.64
CA ARG A 130 6.97 1.07 -9.92
C ARG A 130 8.11 0.12 -10.19
N ASN A 131 8.57 0.04 -11.44
CA ASN A 131 9.74 -0.76 -11.78
C ASN A 131 10.99 -0.22 -11.09
N LYS A 132 11.16 1.11 -11.04
CA LYS A 132 12.25 1.76 -10.31
C LYS A 132 12.22 1.41 -8.83
N ALA A 133 11.03 1.41 -8.21
CA ALA A 133 10.86 1.03 -6.81
C ALA A 133 11.24 -0.43 -6.51
N LEU A 134 11.30 -1.31 -7.52
CA LEU A 134 11.72 -2.71 -7.36
C LEU A 134 13.22 -2.94 -7.64
N GLU A 135 13.97 -1.94 -8.09
CA GLU A 135 15.38 -2.11 -8.50
C GLU A 135 16.28 -2.63 -7.38
N LEU A 136 16.12 -2.15 -6.14
CA LEU A 136 16.90 -2.60 -5.00
C LEU A 136 16.78 -4.12 -4.82
N LEU A 137 15.55 -4.66 -4.95
CA LEU A 137 15.31 -6.09 -4.83
C LEU A 137 16.11 -6.89 -5.85
N TYR A 138 16.07 -6.48 -7.13
CA TYR A 138 16.74 -7.18 -8.22
C TYR A 138 18.26 -7.02 -8.24
N LYS A 139 18.78 -5.90 -7.72
CA LYS A 139 20.23 -5.65 -7.60
C LYS A 139 20.85 -6.37 -6.40
N THR A 140 20.05 -6.74 -5.40
CA THR A 140 20.55 -7.40 -4.19
C THR A 140 20.86 -8.87 -4.49
N GLN A 141 22.12 -9.26 -4.25
CA GLN A 141 22.57 -10.63 -4.48
C GLN A 141 22.14 -11.56 -3.35
N GLY A 142 21.88 -12.82 -3.68
CA GLY A 142 21.55 -13.86 -2.70
C GLY A 142 20.11 -13.81 -2.19
N ILE A 143 19.22 -13.06 -2.84
CA ILE A 143 17.78 -13.07 -2.55
C ILE A 143 17.18 -14.39 -3.03
N ASP A 144 16.50 -15.07 -2.13
CA ASP A 144 15.62 -16.20 -2.44
C ASP A 144 14.22 -15.68 -2.75
N PHE A 145 13.91 -15.51 -4.03
CA PHE A 145 12.66 -14.91 -4.49
C PHE A 145 11.41 -15.71 -4.09
N ASP A 146 11.54 -17.02 -3.85
CA ASP A 146 10.42 -17.86 -3.38
C ASP A 146 9.97 -17.47 -1.96
N ASN A 147 10.84 -16.76 -1.22
CA ASN A 147 10.59 -16.30 0.15
C ASN A 147 10.47 -14.77 0.24
N VAL A 148 10.20 -14.06 -0.86
CA VAL A 148 9.97 -12.62 -0.87
C VAL A 148 8.47 -12.30 -0.91
N LYS A 149 8.01 -11.41 -0.03
CA LYS A 149 6.69 -10.78 -0.11
C LYS A 149 6.86 -9.30 -0.41
N ILE A 150 6.35 -8.86 -1.55
CA ILE A 150 6.35 -7.45 -1.95
C ILE A 150 5.08 -6.80 -1.39
N ILE A 151 5.24 -5.73 -0.61
CA ILE A 151 4.14 -4.89 -0.13
C ILE A 151 4.30 -3.53 -0.78
N TYR A 152 3.37 -3.22 -1.69
CA TYR A 152 3.41 -1.99 -2.46
C TYR A 152 2.47 -0.94 -1.84
N PHE A 153 2.99 0.26 -1.60
CA PHE A 153 2.26 1.39 -1.04
C PHE A 153 2.14 2.52 -2.08
N ASN A 154 1.01 3.23 -2.00
CA ASN A 154 0.82 4.52 -2.66
C ASN A 154 0.84 5.63 -1.58
N ASP A 155 0.54 6.85 -1.98
CA ASP A 155 0.29 8.05 -1.17
C ASP A 155 -1.02 7.98 -0.35
N ILE A 156 -1.21 6.88 0.40
CA ILE A 156 -2.41 6.60 1.20
C ILE A 156 -2.16 6.67 2.71
N VAL A 157 -3.23 6.90 3.47
CA VAL A 157 -3.22 6.72 4.94
C VAL A 157 -3.53 5.26 5.25
N PHE A 158 -2.71 4.63 6.08
CA PHE A 158 -2.89 3.24 6.50
C PHE A 158 -2.47 3.03 7.96
N SER A 159 -2.86 1.88 8.52
CA SER A 159 -2.40 1.40 9.82
C SER A 159 -1.56 0.15 9.62
N TYR A 160 -0.46 -0.01 10.35
CA TYR A 160 0.38 -1.21 10.26
C TYR A 160 -0.41 -2.49 10.54
N LYS A 161 -1.45 -2.43 11.37
CA LYS A 161 -2.34 -3.56 11.68
C LYS A 161 -3.16 -4.00 10.47
N ASP A 162 -3.60 -3.05 9.66
CA ASP A 162 -4.37 -3.35 8.46
C ASP A 162 -3.48 -3.99 7.40
N ILE A 163 -2.22 -3.57 7.31
CA ILE A 163 -1.22 -4.21 6.43
C ILE A 163 -0.90 -5.63 6.91
N VAL A 164 -0.69 -5.84 8.22
CA VAL A 164 -0.51 -7.19 8.78
C VAL A 164 -1.73 -8.07 8.49
N LYS A 165 -2.94 -7.53 8.65
CA LYS A 165 -4.18 -8.24 8.30
C LYS A 165 -4.22 -8.60 6.81
N LEU A 166 -3.87 -7.65 5.94
CA LEU A 166 -3.80 -7.84 4.50
C LEU A 166 -2.83 -8.97 4.13
N ILE A 167 -1.61 -8.98 4.71
CA ILE A 167 -0.63 -10.05 4.48
C ILE A 167 -1.17 -11.40 4.97
N SER A 168 -1.84 -11.43 6.12
CA SER A 168 -2.39 -12.68 6.68
C SER A 168 -3.60 -13.25 5.93
N THR A 169 -4.08 -12.57 4.87
CA THR A 169 -5.24 -12.97 4.09
C THR A 169 -5.13 -14.41 3.63
N ASN A 170 -6.20 -15.18 3.81
CA ASN A 170 -6.27 -16.58 3.39
C ASN A 170 -5.06 -17.43 3.87
N HIS A 171 -4.58 -17.19 5.09
CA HIS A 171 -3.39 -17.88 5.63
C HIS A 171 -2.15 -17.73 4.75
N GLU A 172 -1.99 -16.55 4.14
CA GLU A 172 -0.91 -16.24 3.18
C GLU A 172 -0.93 -17.08 1.90
N ASN A 173 -2.03 -17.78 1.61
CA ASN A 173 -2.21 -18.58 0.40
C ASN A 173 -2.88 -17.76 -0.71
N TYR A 174 -2.10 -16.92 -1.38
CA TYR A 174 -2.52 -16.11 -2.52
C TYR A 174 -1.29 -15.72 -3.35
N ASP A 175 -1.49 -15.44 -4.63
CA ASP A 175 -0.44 -14.85 -5.48
C ASP A 175 -0.37 -13.32 -5.30
N SER A 176 -1.53 -12.67 -5.17
CA SER A 176 -1.66 -11.25 -4.85
C SER A 176 -2.89 -10.99 -3.97
N VAL A 177 -2.82 -9.90 -3.20
CA VAL A 177 -3.91 -9.40 -2.38
C VAL A 177 -3.83 -7.87 -2.32
N CYS A 178 -4.97 -7.21 -2.33
CA CYS A 178 -5.08 -5.75 -2.26
C CYS A 178 -6.08 -5.32 -1.20
N ALA A 179 -5.86 -4.14 -0.64
CA ALA A 179 -6.88 -3.44 0.12
C ALA A 179 -7.82 -2.68 -0.83
N MET A 180 -9.03 -2.39 -0.37
CA MET A 180 -9.90 -1.44 -1.07
C MET A 180 -9.50 -0.01 -0.71
N ASP A 181 -9.17 0.79 -1.72
CA ASP A 181 -8.82 2.21 -1.54
C ASP A 181 -10.06 3.13 -1.65
N TYR A 182 -10.16 4.08 -0.73
CA TYR A 182 -11.32 4.93 -0.56
C TYR A 182 -10.95 6.41 -0.62
N TYR A 183 -11.64 7.14 -1.49
CA TYR A 183 -11.65 8.60 -1.53
C TYR A 183 -13.10 9.08 -1.64
N PHE A 184 -13.74 9.29 -0.47
CA PHE A 184 -15.20 9.44 -0.28
C PHE A 184 -16.03 8.19 -0.64
N SER A 185 -15.67 7.49 -1.71
CA SER A 185 -16.25 6.24 -2.18
C SER A 185 -15.11 5.31 -2.64
N PHE A 186 -15.42 4.07 -3.06
CA PHE A 186 -14.40 3.19 -3.61
C PHE A 186 -13.83 3.80 -4.91
N TYR A 187 -12.52 4.07 -4.89
CA TYR A 187 -11.84 4.91 -5.88
C TYR A 187 -11.37 4.11 -7.11
N ASP A 188 -10.66 3.00 -6.90
CA ASP A 188 -9.92 2.24 -7.93
C ASP A 188 -10.78 1.32 -8.81
N ARG A 189 -11.92 1.82 -9.29
CA ARG A 189 -12.85 1.03 -10.11
C ARG A 189 -12.35 0.72 -11.51
N TRP A 190 -11.38 1.48 -12.01
CA TRP A 190 -10.87 1.31 -13.36
C TRP A 190 -10.15 -0.03 -13.55
N VAL A 191 -9.57 -0.59 -12.48
CA VAL A 191 -8.82 -1.85 -12.50
C VAL A 191 -9.44 -2.94 -11.62
N ALA A 192 -10.51 -2.63 -10.89
CA ALA A 192 -11.16 -3.57 -10.00
C ALA A 192 -12.32 -4.31 -10.67
N TYR A 193 -12.14 -5.62 -10.87
CA TYR A 193 -13.10 -6.48 -11.56
C TYR A 193 -13.40 -7.74 -10.73
N ASP A 194 -14.68 -8.10 -10.63
CA ASP A 194 -15.09 -9.37 -10.02
C ASP A 194 -14.69 -10.57 -10.88
N LEU A 195 -14.87 -11.79 -10.37
CA LEU A 195 -14.51 -13.02 -11.08
C LEU A 195 -15.26 -13.22 -12.41
N ALA A 196 -16.38 -12.54 -12.61
CA ALA A 196 -17.14 -12.57 -13.86
C ALA A 196 -16.70 -11.45 -14.83
N GLY A 197 -15.70 -10.66 -14.47
CA GLY A 197 -15.17 -9.55 -15.29
C GLY A 197 -16.02 -8.29 -15.23
N ASN A 198 -16.91 -8.15 -14.23
CA ASN A 198 -17.69 -6.93 -14.04
C ASN A 198 -16.93 -5.94 -13.16
N SER A 199 -16.93 -4.67 -13.54
CA SER A 199 -16.38 -3.61 -12.69
C SER A 199 -17.17 -3.49 -11.37
N LEU A 200 -16.45 -3.18 -10.29
CA LEU A 200 -17.07 -2.93 -8.99
C LEU A 200 -17.78 -1.57 -8.94
N ASN A 201 -18.79 -1.44 -8.07
CA ASN A 201 -19.48 -0.19 -7.81
C ASN A 201 -18.65 0.72 -6.90
N SER A 202 -18.84 2.03 -7.02
CA SER A 202 -18.14 3.01 -6.16
C SER A 202 -18.77 3.10 -4.79
N GLU A 203 -20.09 2.93 -4.73
CA GLU A 203 -20.86 2.95 -3.51
C GLU A 203 -21.28 1.53 -3.13
N PHE A 204 -21.61 1.35 -1.87
CA PHE A 204 -22.17 0.11 -1.40
C PHE A 204 -23.55 -0.14 -2.06
N PRO A 205 -23.83 -1.35 -2.59
CA PRO A 205 -22.98 -2.54 -2.57
C PRO A 205 -21.88 -2.53 -3.65
N PHE A 206 -20.62 -2.67 -3.22
CA PHE A 206 -19.44 -2.62 -4.12
C PHE A 206 -19.41 -3.78 -5.13
N PHE A 207 -19.89 -4.96 -4.74
CA PHE A 207 -19.95 -6.15 -5.58
C PHE A 207 -21.35 -6.32 -6.18
N ASN A 208 -21.42 -6.70 -7.45
CA ASN A 208 -22.71 -6.91 -8.14
C ASN A 208 -23.36 -8.24 -7.75
N ASN A 209 -22.54 -9.26 -7.48
CA ASN A 209 -23.02 -10.59 -7.11
C ASN A 209 -23.24 -10.72 -5.59
N VAL A 210 -24.26 -11.50 -5.21
CA VAL A 210 -24.68 -11.68 -3.80
C VAL A 210 -23.57 -12.29 -2.95
N GLU A 211 -22.80 -13.24 -3.49
CA GLU A 211 -21.71 -13.88 -2.75
C GLU A 211 -20.64 -12.88 -2.30
N GLY A 212 -20.19 -12.00 -3.20
CA GLY A 212 -19.23 -10.93 -2.91
C GLY A 212 -19.79 -9.91 -1.92
N GLN A 213 -21.08 -9.57 -2.02
CA GLN A 213 -21.74 -8.70 -1.04
C GLN A 213 -21.77 -9.35 0.35
N GLU A 214 -22.13 -10.62 0.46
CA GLU A 214 -22.14 -11.35 1.72
C GLU A 214 -20.74 -11.51 2.30
N GLN A 215 -19.73 -11.85 1.49
CA GLN A 215 -18.35 -11.93 1.93
C GLN A 215 -17.85 -10.58 2.45
N PHE A 216 -18.17 -9.47 1.75
CA PHE A 216 -17.84 -8.11 2.18
C PHE A 216 -18.47 -7.76 3.53
N ILE A 217 -19.79 -7.97 3.67
CA ILE A 217 -20.54 -7.69 4.90
C ILE A 217 -20.00 -8.51 6.09
N ASN A 218 -19.55 -9.74 5.83
CA ASN A 218 -18.98 -10.63 6.84
C ASN A 218 -17.47 -10.44 7.05
N HIS A 219 -16.86 -9.39 6.48
CA HIS A 219 -15.43 -9.10 6.56
C HIS A 219 -14.53 -10.27 6.11
N LYS A 220 -15.00 -11.06 5.15
CA LYS A 220 -14.23 -12.16 4.55
C LYS A 220 -13.42 -11.67 3.36
N PRO A 221 -12.24 -12.24 3.10
CA PRO A 221 -11.55 -12.06 1.84
C PRO A 221 -12.43 -12.44 0.66
N ILE A 222 -12.34 -11.68 -0.42
CA ILE A 222 -13.15 -11.86 -1.64
C ILE A 222 -12.21 -12.13 -2.78
N ARG A 223 -12.46 -13.20 -3.54
CA ARG A 223 -11.71 -13.47 -4.77
C ARG A 223 -12.21 -12.54 -5.87
N ILE A 224 -11.27 -11.93 -6.57
CA ILE A 224 -11.51 -10.99 -7.67
C ILE A 224 -10.63 -11.34 -8.85
N PHE A 225 -11.01 -10.89 -10.05
CA PHE A 225 -10.20 -11.07 -11.24
C PHE A 225 -8.99 -10.14 -11.22
N SER A 226 -9.20 -8.89 -10.80
CA SER A 226 -8.13 -7.92 -10.65
C SER A 226 -8.46 -6.83 -9.64
N CYS A 227 -7.38 -6.35 -9.06
CA CYS A 227 -7.12 -5.04 -8.48
C CYS A 227 -5.65 -4.74 -8.82
#